data_AF-A0AAP0DER9-F1
#
_entry.id   AF-A0AAP0DER9-F1
#
_cell.length_a   1.000
_cell.length_b   1.000
_cell.length_c   1.000
_cell.angle_alpha   90.00
_cell.angle_beta   90.00
_cell.angle_gamma   90.00
#
_symmetry.space_group_name_H-M   'P 1'
#
loop_
_entity.id
_entity.type
_entity.pdbx_description
1 polymer ?
#
loop_
_entity_poly.entity_id
_entity_poly.type
_entity_poly.pdbx_seq_one_letter_code
_entity_poly.pdbx_strand_id
1 'polypeptide(L)'
;MILQLLLFSLILISPSTSAQKNCNRVCRGGGGLETSVSYPFGFSDGFEIRLDCSAAGEIRVGEYNVRNMSRDRLLIDFPGKCGRAYDEIHVFNNTNFAITSRNGFLLENCGRRLINCRVEIRSTSIDVLVQGLINL
;
A
#
# COMPACT_ATOMS: atom_id res chain seq x y z
N MET A 1 34.70 -35.94 -24.43
CA MET A 1 34.89 -35.06 -23.25
C MET A 1 34.89 -33.57 -23.61
N ILE A 2 35.70 -33.10 -24.57
CA ILE A 2 35.77 -31.67 -24.94
C ILE A 2 34.43 -31.11 -25.46
N LEU A 3 33.69 -31.89 -26.27
CA LEU A 3 32.38 -31.47 -26.79
C LEU A 3 31.30 -31.30 -25.69
N GLN A 4 31.38 -32.08 -24.61
CA GLN A 4 30.45 -31.98 -23.48
C GLN A 4 30.74 -30.78 -22.59
N LEU A 5 32.02 -30.38 -22.46
CA LEU A 5 32.43 -29.17 -21.75
C LEU A 5 31.94 -27.90 -22.48
N LEU A 6 31.99 -27.89 -23.81
CA LEU A 6 31.48 -26.78 -24.63
C LEU A 6 29.96 -26.62 -24.47
N LEU A 7 29.21 -27.73 -24.44
CA LEU A 7 27.76 -27.72 -24.20
C LEU A 7 27.39 -27.19 -22.81
N PHE A 8 28.17 -27.51 -21.77
CA PHE A 8 27.95 -26.97 -20.41
C PHE A 8 28.22 -25.46 -20.31
N SER A 9 29.22 -24.94 -21.01
CA SER A 9 29.52 -23.51 -21.02
C SER A 9 28.42 -22.64 -21.66
N LEU A 10 27.62 -23.20 -22.56
CA LEU A 10 26.51 -22.48 -23.21
C LEU A 10 25.30 -22.25 -22.30
N ILE A 11 25.13 -23.04 -21.23
CA ILE A 11 23.97 -22.94 -20.33
C ILE A 11 24.17 -21.83 -19.27
N LEU A 12 25.42 -21.44 -19.00
CA LEU A 12 25.74 -20.45 -17.95
C LEU A 12 25.55 -18.99 -18.40
N ILE A 13 25.31 -18.73 -19.68
CA ILE A 13 25.08 -17.39 -20.22
C ILE A 13 23.57 -17.17 -20.35
N SER A 14 22.86 -17.21 -19.22
CA SER A 14 21.51 -16.64 -19.16
C SER A 14 21.68 -15.14 -18.94
N PRO A 15 21.36 -14.26 -19.90
CA PRO A 15 21.25 -12.85 -19.59
C PRO A 15 20.06 -12.69 -18.65
N SER A 16 20.33 -12.54 -17.36
CA SER A 16 19.35 -12.04 -16.41
C SER A 16 19.09 -10.57 -16.76
N THR A 17 18.28 -10.33 -17.80
CA THR A 17 17.64 -9.05 -18.01
C THR A 17 16.60 -8.90 -16.91
N SER A 18 17.05 -8.52 -15.72
CA SER A 18 16.15 -7.80 -14.82
C SER A 18 15.80 -6.53 -15.59
N ALA A 19 14.65 -6.52 -16.24
CA ALA A 19 14.04 -5.29 -16.67
C ALA A 19 13.98 -4.43 -15.40
N GLN A 20 14.86 -3.44 -15.31
CA GLN A 20 14.90 -2.52 -14.19
C GLN A 20 13.65 -1.68 -14.34
N LYS A 21 12.51 -2.24 -13.91
CA LYS A 21 11.26 -1.51 -13.76
C LYS A 21 11.66 -0.29 -12.93
N ASN A 22 11.48 0.90 -13.49
CA ASN A 22 11.91 2.15 -12.89
C ASN A 22 11.43 2.19 -11.45
N CYS A 23 12.31 1.88 -10.48
CA CYS A 23 11.97 1.82 -9.06
C CYS A 23 11.78 3.24 -8.53
N ASN A 24 10.62 3.84 -8.79
CA ASN A 24 10.36 5.19 -8.33
C ASN A 24 9.90 5.16 -6.87
N ARG A 25 10.72 5.73 -5.98
CA ARG A 25 10.41 5.91 -4.56
C ARG A 25 10.24 7.37 -4.18
N VAL A 26 10.31 8.28 -5.15
CA VAL A 26 10.22 9.71 -4.91
C VAL A 26 8.92 10.22 -5.50
N CYS A 27 8.06 10.76 -4.63
CA CYS A 27 6.89 11.54 -5.03
C CYS A 27 7.31 12.99 -5.21
N ARG A 28 7.13 13.52 -6.43
CA ARG A 28 7.44 14.90 -6.77
C ARG A 28 6.15 15.70 -6.86
N GLY A 29 5.99 16.65 -5.96
CA GLY A 29 4.86 17.58 -5.97
C GLY A 29 5.19 18.90 -6.67
N GLY A 30 4.13 19.65 -6.97
CA GLY A 30 4.26 21.05 -7.40
C GLY A 30 5.10 21.87 -6.43
N GLY A 31 5.92 22.79 -6.97
CA GLY A 31 6.79 23.64 -6.16
C GLY A 31 8.15 23.02 -5.77
N GLY A 32 8.49 21.84 -6.31
CA GLY A 32 9.81 21.22 -6.11
C GLY A 32 9.93 20.42 -4.81
N LEU A 33 8.83 20.15 -4.12
CA LEU A 33 8.81 19.29 -2.95
C LEU A 33 8.96 17.82 -3.37
N GLU A 34 9.95 17.13 -2.82
CA GLU A 34 10.17 15.70 -3.04
C GLU A 34 10.02 14.92 -1.74
N THR A 35 9.14 13.91 -1.74
CA THR A 35 8.95 12.99 -0.61
C THR A 35 9.41 11.60 -1.00
N SER A 36 10.37 11.05 -0.26
CA SER A 36 10.88 9.69 -0.47
C SER A 36 10.19 8.69 0.43
N VAL A 37 9.91 7.50 -0.09
CA VAL A 37 9.34 6.38 0.66
C VAL A 37 10.33 5.22 0.78
N SER A 38 10.26 4.49 1.88
CA SER A 38 11.10 3.30 2.10
C SER A 38 10.46 2.06 1.50
N TYR A 39 11.26 1.04 1.19
CA TYR A 39 10.73 -0.30 0.91
C TYR A 39 9.90 -0.78 2.13
N PRO A 40 8.76 -1.47 1.94
CA PRO A 40 8.21 -2.05 0.70
C PRO A 40 7.37 -1.10 -0.18
N PHE A 41 7.31 0.19 0.14
CA PHE A 41 6.51 1.17 -0.58
C PHE A 41 7.22 1.72 -1.83
N GLY A 42 6.44 2.05 -2.87
CA GLY A 42 6.92 2.82 -4.01
C GLY A 42 5.81 3.19 -5.01
N PHE A 43 6.16 3.96 -6.03
CA PHE A 43 5.23 4.61 -6.97
C PHE A 43 5.20 3.98 -8.37
N SER A 44 5.86 2.83 -8.53
CA SER A 44 6.04 2.16 -9.82
C SER A 44 5.71 0.68 -9.70
N ASP A 45 5.48 0.05 -10.85
CA ASP A 45 5.29 -1.40 -10.91
C ASP A 45 6.57 -2.13 -10.47
N GLY A 46 6.46 -2.99 -9.45
CA GLY A 46 7.59 -3.75 -8.89
C GLY A 46 7.79 -3.61 -7.38
N PHE A 47 7.08 -2.69 -6.72
CA PHE A 47 6.99 -2.66 -5.27
C PHE A 47 5.87 -3.57 -4.78
N GLU A 48 6.06 -4.20 -3.61
CA GLU A 48 5.01 -4.97 -2.95
C GLU A 48 3.79 -4.08 -2.67
N ILE A 49 4.05 -2.85 -2.24
CA ILE A 49 3.03 -1.84 -2.00
C ILE A 49 3.20 -0.69 -2.99
N ARG A 50 2.30 -0.66 -3.97
CA ARG A 50 2.19 0.46 -4.90
C ARG A 50 1.35 1.59 -4.28
N LEU A 51 1.94 2.77 -4.23
CA LEU A 51 1.32 4.03 -3.87
C LEU A 51 1.15 4.90 -5.11
N ASP A 52 0.26 5.87 -5.03
CA ASP A 52 0.08 6.91 -6.04
C ASP A 52 0.62 8.24 -5.51
N CYS A 53 1.19 9.05 -6.40
CA CYS A 53 1.70 10.38 -6.11
C CYS A 53 0.89 11.39 -6.93
N SER A 54 0.18 12.30 -6.26
CA SER A 54 -0.58 13.36 -6.94
C SER A 54 0.35 14.43 -7.51
N ALA A 55 -0.14 15.24 -8.46
CA ALA A 55 0.62 16.37 -8.98
C ALA A 55 0.95 17.42 -7.90
N ALA A 56 0.18 17.45 -6.80
CA ALA A 56 0.45 18.29 -5.62
C ALA A 56 1.47 17.67 -4.65
N GLY A 57 1.92 16.43 -4.89
CA GLY A 57 2.85 15.70 -4.01
C GLY A 57 2.16 14.90 -2.90
N GLU A 58 0.84 14.70 -2.98
CA GLU A 58 0.12 13.90 -1.99
C GLU A 58 0.31 12.42 -2.28
N ILE A 59 0.65 11.67 -1.23
CA ILE A 59 0.81 10.22 -1.30
C ILE A 59 -0.54 9.56 -1.06
N ARG A 60 -0.90 8.60 -1.90
CA ARG A 60 -2.21 7.95 -1.89
C ARG A 60 -2.08 6.43 -1.99
N VAL A 61 -3.09 5.73 -1.47
CA VAL A 61 -3.29 4.29 -1.64
C VAL A 61 -4.72 4.08 -2.13
N GLY A 62 -4.86 3.69 -3.40
CA GLY A 62 -6.15 3.74 -4.09
C GLY A 62 -6.72 5.16 -4.08
N GLU A 63 -7.92 5.33 -3.53
CA GLU A 63 -8.59 6.63 -3.44
C GLU A 63 -8.29 7.42 -2.16
N TYR A 64 -7.52 6.86 -1.23
CA TYR A 64 -7.32 7.43 0.11
C TYR A 64 -5.97 8.13 0.24
N ASN A 65 -5.97 9.31 0.88
CA ASN A 65 -4.74 10.04 1.19
C ASN A 65 -4.01 9.36 2.36
N VAL A 66 -2.69 9.25 2.24
CA VAL A 66 -1.81 8.81 3.33
C VAL A 66 -1.41 10.03 4.14
N ARG A 67 -1.78 10.07 5.42
CA ARG A 67 -1.36 11.10 6.37
C ARG A 67 -0.01 10.83 7.00
N ASN A 68 0.26 9.57 7.32
CA ASN A 68 1.51 9.16 7.93
C ASN A 68 1.84 7.72 7.55
N MET A 69 3.13 7.38 7.57
CA MET A 69 3.63 6.08 7.19
C MET A 69 4.87 5.73 8.01
N SER A 70 4.91 4.52 8.55
CA SER A 70 6.11 3.88 9.10
C SER A 70 6.57 2.76 8.18
N ARG A 71 7.55 1.95 8.60
CA ARG A 71 8.00 0.78 7.84
C ARG A 71 6.88 -0.25 7.62
N ASP A 72 5.95 -0.32 8.56
CA ASP A 72 4.97 -1.39 8.69
C ASP A 72 3.53 -0.87 8.83
N ARG A 73 3.30 0.45 8.85
CA ARG A 73 1.96 1.02 9.05
C ARG A 73 1.69 2.17 8.09
N LEU A 74 0.44 2.28 7.68
CA LEU A 74 -0.12 3.43 6.97
C LEU A 74 -1.28 4.02 7.78
N LEU A 75 -1.19 5.31 8.08
CA LEU A 75 -2.31 6.09 8.57
C LEU A 75 -2.94 6.81 7.39
N ILE A 76 -4.19 6.47 7.08
CA ILE A 76 -4.93 7.00 5.93
C ILE A 76 -6.10 7.88 6.36
N ASP A 77 -6.44 8.85 5.53
CA ASP A 77 -7.73 9.55 5.61
C ASP A 77 -8.83 8.61 5.14
N PHE A 78 -9.73 8.23 6.05
CA PHE A 78 -10.79 7.29 5.76
C PHE A 78 -12.14 7.85 6.26
N PRO A 79 -12.96 8.43 5.37
CA PRO A 79 -14.18 9.10 5.76
C PRO A 79 -15.22 8.11 6.30
N GLY A 80 -15.99 8.55 7.29
CA GLY A 80 -17.13 7.80 7.79
C GLY A 80 -18.21 7.67 6.71
N LYS A 81 -18.66 6.45 6.42
CA LYS A 81 -19.68 6.18 5.40
C LYS A 81 -20.58 5.03 5.83
N CYS A 82 -21.88 5.30 5.93
CA CYS A 82 -22.88 4.28 6.22
C CYS A 82 -23.12 3.40 5.00
N GLY A 83 -23.33 2.10 5.24
CA GLY A 83 -23.60 1.15 4.16
C GLY A 83 -22.43 1.00 3.18
N ARG A 84 -21.20 1.33 3.61
CA ARG A 84 -19.98 1.06 2.85
C ARG A 84 -19.92 -0.42 2.49
N ALA A 85 -19.75 -0.73 1.21
CA ALA A 85 -19.62 -2.10 0.79
C ALA A 85 -18.29 -2.69 1.30
N TYR A 86 -18.28 -3.98 1.62
CA TYR A 86 -17.06 -4.66 2.04
C TYR A 86 -15.94 -4.55 0.99
N ASP A 87 -16.31 -4.56 -0.28
CA ASP A 87 -15.34 -4.45 -1.38
C ASP A 87 -14.59 -3.10 -1.37
N GLU A 88 -15.18 -2.04 -0.82
CA GLU A 88 -14.52 -0.72 -0.68
C GLU A 88 -13.36 -0.75 0.34
N ILE A 89 -13.37 -1.70 1.28
CA ILE A 89 -12.28 -1.87 2.27
C ILE A 89 -11.29 -2.97 1.88
N HIS A 90 -11.55 -3.72 0.81
CA HIS A 90 -10.71 -4.82 0.36
C HIS A 90 -9.31 -4.36 -0.07
N VAL A 91 -9.16 -3.10 -0.50
CA VAL A 91 -7.85 -2.49 -0.78
C VAL A 91 -6.90 -2.51 0.43
N PHE A 92 -7.45 -2.58 1.65
CA PHE A 92 -6.71 -2.63 2.92
C PHE A 92 -6.72 -4.00 3.60
N ASN A 93 -7.43 -4.96 3.01
CA ASN A 93 -7.50 -6.33 3.51
C ASN A 93 -7.11 -7.30 2.37
N ASN A 94 -5.85 -7.20 1.96
CA ASN A 94 -5.27 -8.00 0.89
C ASN A 94 -3.91 -8.56 1.35
N THR A 95 -3.19 -9.24 0.47
CA THR A 95 -1.89 -9.86 0.79
C THR A 95 -0.83 -8.89 1.30
N ASN A 96 -0.98 -7.59 1.04
CA ASN A 96 -0.02 -6.57 1.42
C ASN A 96 -0.41 -5.86 2.71
N PHE A 97 -1.70 -5.87 3.09
CA PHE A 97 -2.26 -5.03 4.12
C PHE A 97 -3.28 -5.76 5.00
N ALA A 98 -3.17 -5.56 6.32
CA ALA A 98 -4.15 -5.97 7.30
C ALA A 98 -4.72 -4.74 8.00
N ILE A 99 -6.04 -4.67 8.09
CA ILE A 99 -6.69 -3.79 9.05
C ILE A 99 -6.36 -4.33 10.46
N THR A 100 -5.67 -3.53 11.28
CA THR A 100 -5.41 -3.90 12.68
C THR A 100 -6.68 -3.86 13.52
N SER A 101 -6.72 -4.63 14.61
CA SER A 101 -7.79 -4.57 15.61
C SER A 101 -7.88 -3.23 16.34
N ARG A 102 -6.85 -2.37 16.21
CA ARG A 102 -6.88 -1.00 16.73
C ARG A 102 -7.70 -0.05 15.87
N ASN A 103 -8.19 -0.51 14.71
CA ASN A 103 -9.07 0.28 13.87
C ASN A 103 -10.52 0.17 14.34
N GLY A 104 -11.16 1.31 14.54
CA GLY A 104 -12.61 1.40 14.58
C GLY A 104 -13.12 1.75 13.18
N PHE A 105 -14.10 1.00 12.66
CA PHE A 105 -14.80 1.42 11.45
C PHE A 105 -15.72 2.59 11.77
N LEU A 106 -15.54 3.68 11.04
CA LEU A 106 -16.22 4.95 11.28
C LEU A 106 -17.55 4.96 10.53
N LEU A 107 -18.64 5.04 11.29
CA LEU A 107 -19.99 5.14 10.77
C LEU A 107 -20.50 6.56 11.08
N GLU A 108 -20.61 7.40 10.05
CA GLU A 108 -21.04 8.79 10.19
C GLU A 108 -22.36 9.02 9.46
N ASN A 109 -23.29 9.72 10.12
CA ASN A 109 -24.58 10.11 9.56
C ASN A 109 -25.51 8.94 9.15
N CYS A 110 -25.47 7.83 9.93
CA CYS A 110 -26.32 6.68 9.67
C CYS A 110 -27.73 6.92 10.21
N GLY A 111 -28.72 7.05 9.32
CA GLY A 111 -30.13 7.28 9.68
C GLY A 111 -30.83 6.07 10.34
N ARG A 112 -30.19 4.90 10.41
CA ARG A 112 -30.71 3.73 11.12
C ARG A 112 -30.04 3.63 12.49
N ARG A 113 -30.84 3.78 13.55
CA ARG A 113 -30.39 3.43 14.91
C ARG A 113 -30.00 1.95 14.90
N LEU A 114 -28.70 1.67 15.02
CA LEU A 114 -28.24 0.32 15.38
C LEU A 114 -28.70 0.10 16.83
N ILE A 115 -29.85 -0.54 17.00
CA ILE A 115 -30.31 -1.01 18.30
C ILE A 115 -29.23 -1.99 18.77
N ASN A 116 -28.40 -1.56 19.73
CA ASN A 116 -27.36 -2.32 20.46
C ASN A 116 -25.89 -2.23 19.99
N CYS A 117 -25.51 -1.34 19.07
CA CYS A 117 -24.08 -1.06 18.82
C CYS A 117 -23.84 0.45 18.77
N ARG A 118 -23.54 1.05 19.93
CA ARG A 118 -23.13 2.46 20.03
C ARG A 118 -21.62 2.52 20.15
N VAL A 119 -20.95 2.85 19.06
CA VAL A 119 -19.55 3.30 19.06
C VAL A 119 -19.56 4.70 18.45
N GLU A 120 -19.56 5.71 19.31
CA GLU A 120 -19.46 7.11 18.91
C GLU A 120 -17.97 7.48 18.96
N ILE A 121 -17.22 7.08 17.94
CA ILE A 121 -15.81 7.47 17.79
C ILE A 121 -15.72 8.47 16.66
N ARG A 122 -15.43 9.73 17.02
CA ARG A 122 -15.02 10.76 16.07
C ARG A 122 -13.54 10.56 15.74
N SER A 123 -13.25 9.70 14.77
CA SER A 123 -11.94 9.67 14.12
C SER A 123 -12.17 9.80 12.61
N THR A 124 -11.19 10.29 11.86
CA THR A 124 -11.24 10.41 10.40
C THR A 124 -10.19 9.52 9.75
N SER A 125 -9.75 8.50 10.48
CA SER A 125 -8.45 7.87 10.32
C SER A 125 -8.47 6.37 10.54
N ILE A 126 -7.77 5.62 9.67
CA ILE A 126 -7.51 4.18 9.84
C ILE A 126 -6.01 3.90 9.76
N ASP A 127 -5.53 3.04 10.63
CA ASP A 127 -4.16 2.50 10.70
C ASP A 127 -4.10 1.10 10.09
N VAL A 128 -3.53 0.97 8.89
CA VAL A 128 -3.38 -0.32 8.22
C VAL A 128 -1.96 -0.85 8.45
N LEU A 129 -1.84 -2.12 8.83
CA LEU A 129 -0.55 -2.81 9.02
C LEU A 129 -0.13 -3.48 7.71
N VAL A 130 1.15 -3.42 7.38
CA VAL A 130 1.74 -4.08 6.22
C VAL A 130 1.98 -5.56 6.54
N GLN A 131 1.32 -6.47 5.80
CA GLN A 131 1.41 -7.92 6.03
C GLN A 131 2.72 -8.55 5.54
N GLY A 132 3.42 -7.91 4.59
CA GLY A 132 4.69 -8.42 4.03
C GLY A 132 5.86 -8.49 5.02
N LEU A 133 5.73 -7.90 6.21
CA LEU A 133 6.75 -7.91 7.28
C LEU A 133 6.44 -8.86 8.44
N ILE A 134 5.31 -9.57 8.40
CA ILE A 134 4.86 -10.45 9.50
C ILE A 134 5.20 -11.93 9.23
N ASN A 135 5.65 -12.26 8.02
CA ASN A 135 6.04 -13.62 7.60
C ASN A 135 7.56 -13.80 7.44
N LEU A 136 8.37 -13.00 8.16
CA LEU A 136 9.81 -13.20 8.31
C LEU A 136 10.15 -13.56 9.76
#